data_AF-A0A815VUG5-F1
#
_entry.id   AF-A0A815VUG5-F1
#
_cell.length_a   1.000
_cell.length_b   1.000
_cell.length_c   1.000
_cell.angle_alpha   90.00
_cell.angle_beta   90.00
_cell.angle_gamma   90.00
#
_symmetry.space_group_name_H-M   'P 1'
#
loop_
_entity.id
_entity.type
_entity.pdbx_description
1 polymer ?
#
loop_
_entity_poly.entity_id
_entity_poly.type
_entity_poly.pdbx_seq_one_letter_code
_entity_poly.pdbx_strand_id
1 'polypeptide(L)'
;QDQIVLQLFACMDKIWQANDFDFRLSLFNVVQTQERCGFIEMITESETLREIESRSGTIKGSLGESALYDWLRLHNTSDREFRIALENLTYSCAAYCVATYILGIGDRHNDNIMVKQSGHLFHIDFGKYLGDTQKFGWFNRDRAPFVFTKQMLYAMSDRGTSNDALHRFVDLCCNAFCTLQQNSSLLLLLLSHLCSSNVANLNHDAVRFVYDRLSPLTNYAHSIAHFTELIVDSLNSTWTTFNFLIHTFAQTTNSTNSSNTISIGTTLSFIPKTYTIATDGKIISAHVVSYEKRTHPTKHYLYKVKVEREIFDDNIIINNQNITRLYITYHYRTYNEFYELYERLNKQFPLINLDLKFSRQTEDKIVAQRRVSDINDFLENLFRLTNEVVE
;
A
#
# COMPACT_ATOMS: atom_id res chain seq x y z
N GLN A 1 5.40 30.04 -2.06
CA GLN A 1 5.75 28.69 -1.57
C GLN A 1 4.76 27.68 -2.10
N ASP A 2 3.46 27.87 -1.87
CA ASP A 2 2.38 27.01 -2.38
C ASP A 2 2.45 26.73 -3.87
N GLN A 3 2.69 27.76 -4.70
CA GLN A 3 2.84 27.60 -6.15
C GLN A 3 3.97 26.61 -6.52
N ILE A 4 5.09 26.61 -5.79
CA ILE A 4 6.20 25.68 -6.05
C ILE A 4 5.83 24.27 -5.60
N VAL A 5 5.22 24.11 -4.42
CA VAL A 5 4.79 22.81 -3.93
C VAL A 5 3.79 22.16 -4.90
N LEU A 6 2.81 22.93 -5.38
CA LEU A 6 1.85 22.48 -6.38
C LEU A 6 2.51 22.14 -7.73
N GLN A 7 3.55 22.88 -8.14
CA GLN A 7 4.33 22.53 -9.34
C GLN A 7 5.14 21.24 -9.16
N LEU A 8 5.72 21.01 -7.98
CA LEU A 8 6.41 19.76 -7.66
C LEU A 8 5.43 18.59 -7.64
N PHE A 9 4.25 18.77 -7.07
CA PHE A 9 3.17 17.79 -7.14
C PHE A 9 2.72 17.50 -8.58
N ALA A 10 2.58 18.53 -9.42
CA ALA A 10 2.28 18.34 -10.83
C ALA A 10 3.38 17.57 -11.57
N CYS A 11 4.64 17.75 -11.17
CA CYS A 11 5.74 16.94 -11.70
C CYS A 11 5.65 15.49 -11.24
N MET A 12 5.37 15.24 -9.96
CA MET A 12 5.18 13.89 -9.42
C MET A 12 4.03 13.17 -10.14
N ASP A 13 2.92 13.86 -10.37
CA ASP A 13 1.75 13.36 -11.11
C ASP A 13 2.12 12.93 -12.53
N LYS A 14 2.87 13.77 -13.26
CA LYS A 14 3.37 13.41 -14.60
C LYS A 14 4.33 12.21 -14.58
N ILE A 15 5.16 12.09 -13.55
CA ILE A 15 6.05 10.92 -13.40
C ILE A 15 5.22 9.66 -13.20
N TRP A 16 4.19 9.69 -12.34
CA TRP A 16 3.30 8.55 -12.13
C TRP A 16 2.55 8.18 -13.41
N GLN A 17 1.97 9.15 -14.10
CA GLN A 17 1.24 8.92 -15.36
C GLN A 17 2.14 8.33 -16.45
N ALA A 18 3.41 8.76 -16.53
CA ALA A 18 4.38 8.20 -17.47
C ALA A 18 4.78 6.75 -17.16
N ASN A 19 4.46 6.25 -15.96
CA ASN A 19 4.68 4.88 -15.52
C ASN A 19 3.33 4.13 -15.34
N ASP A 20 2.29 4.52 -16.07
CA ASP A 20 0.95 3.90 -16.09
C ASP A 20 0.20 3.91 -14.74
N PHE A 21 0.55 4.86 -13.86
CA PHE A 21 -0.16 5.07 -12.60
C PHE A 21 -0.97 6.38 -12.63
N ASP A 22 -2.29 6.26 -12.47
CA ASP A 22 -3.18 7.40 -12.22
C ASP A 22 -3.60 7.40 -10.75
N PHE A 23 -2.97 8.27 -9.96
CA PHE A 23 -3.30 8.48 -8.54
C PHE A 23 -4.36 9.54 -8.31
N ARG A 24 -5.00 10.07 -9.36
CA ARG A 24 -6.14 10.98 -9.24
C ARG A 24 -5.82 12.20 -8.37
N LEU A 25 -4.66 12.82 -8.60
CA LEU A 25 -4.21 13.97 -7.83
C LEU A 25 -5.05 15.21 -8.19
N SER A 26 -5.68 15.84 -7.20
CA SER A 26 -6.49 17.05 -7.41
C SER A 26 -5.69 18.31 -7.10
N LEU A 27 -5.03 18.86 -8.12
CA LEU A 27 -4.29 20.12 -8.00
C LEU A 27 -5.17 21.34 -8.28
N PHE A 28 -4.84 22.45 -7.62
CA PHE A 28 -5.51 23.75 -7.79
C PHE A 28 -4.47 24.81 -8.15
N ASN A 29 -4.93 25.89 -8.78
CA ASN A 29 -4.05 26.95 -9.23
C ASN A 29 -3.73 27.94 -8.12
N VAL A 30 -2.45 28.25 -7.96
CA VAL A 30 -1.97 29.34 -7.12
C VAL A 30 -1.07 30.23 -7.95
N VAL A 31 -1.39 31.52 -7.99
CA VAL A 31 -0.66 32.51 -8.77
C VAL A 31 -0.25 33.65 -7.86
N GLN A 32 1.05 33.80 -7.66
CA GLN A 32 1.60 35.00 -7.02
C GLN A 32 1.52 36.19 -7.99
N THR A 33 1.00 37.32 -7.52
CA THR A 33 0.91 38.56 -8.31
C THR A 33 1.88 39.63 -7.84
N GLN A 34 2.09 39.74 -6.52
CA GLN A 34 3.04 40.67 -5.89
C GLN A 34 3.68 40.04 -4.65
N GLU A 35 4.53 40.78 -3.95
CA GLU A 35 5.04 40.34 -2.66
C GLU A 35 3.88 40.19 -1.67
N ARG A 36 3.72 38.99 -1.08
CA ARG A 36 2.61 38.64 -0.17
C ARG A 36 1.20 38.84 -0.74
N CYS A 37 1.05 38.88 -2.06
CA CYS A 37 -0.27 38.92 -2.72
C CYS A 37 -0.34 37.90 -3.85
N GLY A 38 -1.50 37.27 -3.99
CA GLY A 38 -1.76 36.29 -5.02
C GLY A 38 -3.21 35.82 -5.01
N PHE A 39 -3.52 34.94 -5.95
CA PHE A 39 -4.82 34.29 -6.06
C PHE A 39 -4.67 32.79 -5.84
N ILE A 40 -5.68 32.20 -5.19
CA ILE A 40 -5.83 30.76 -4.99
C ILE A 40 -7.16 30.37 -5.61
N GLU A 41 -7.14 29.34 -6.45
CA GLU A 41 -8.34 28.76 -7.02
C GLU A 41 -9.22 28.17 -5.92
N MET A 42 -10.50 28.56 -5.94
CA MET A 42 -11.49 27.99 -5.04
C MET A 42 -11.99 26.66 -5.61
N ILE A 43 -11.72 25.57 -4.89
CA ILE A 43 -12.27 24.26 -5.23
C ILE A 43 -13.70 24.17 -4.72
N THR A 44 -14.65 24.01 -5.62
CA THR A 44 -16.07 23.83 -5.29
C THR A 44 -16.33 22.40 -4.82
N GLU A 45 -17.45 22.21 -4.11
CA GLU A 45 -17.91 20.90 -3.66
C GLU A 45 -16.87 20.16 -2.81
N SER A 46 -16.12 20.91 -1.99
CA SER A 46 -15.12 20.35 -1.08
C SER A 46 -15.26 20.92 0.31
N GLU A 47 -14.99 20.09 1.31
CA GLU A 47 -14.99 20.46 2.72
C GLU A 47 -13.71 19.96 3.37
N THR A 48 -13.27 20.65 4.43
CA THR A 48 -12.15 20.17 5.24
C THR A 48 -12.54 18.91 6.00
N LEU A 49 -11.58 18.02 6.29
CA LEU A 49 -11.86 16.86 7.14
C LEU A 49 -12.41 17.28 8.51
N ARG A 50 -11.98 18.43 9.03
CA ARG A 50 -12.49 18.96 10.29
C ARG A 50 -13.97 19.30 10.23
N GLU A 51 -14.41 19.95 9.15
CA GLU A 51 -15.83 20.27 8.94
C GLU A 51 -16.66 19.00 8.81
N ILE A 52 -16.19 18.02 8.04
CA ILE A 52 -16.84 16.72 7.86
C ILE A 52 -17.01 16.01 9.21
N GLU A 53 -15.95 15.95 10.03
CA GLU A 53 -16.00 15.38 11.38
C GLU A 53 -16.98 16.11 12.30
N SER A 54 -17.00 17.45 12.24
CA SER A 54 -17.84 18.26 13.12
C SER A 54 -19.33 18.07 12.86
N ARG A 55 -19.74 17.84 11.61
CA ARG A 55 -21.15 17.62 11.23
C ARG A 55 -21.69 16.30 11.77
N SER A 56 -20.88 15.24 11.74
CA SER A 56 -21.27 13.91 12.20
C SER A 56 -21.36 13.79 13.73
N GLY A 57 -20.73 14.69 14.49
CA GLY A 57 -20.80 14.72 15.95
C GLY A 57 -22.20 14.97 16.55
N THR A 58 -23.20 15.31 15.74
CA THR A 58 -24.59 15.55 16.19
C THR A 58 -25.44 14.28 16.23
N ILE A 59 -25.01 13.17 15.60
CA ILE A 59 -25.78 11.92 15.55
C ILE A 59 -25.09 10.84 16.40
N LYS A 60 -25.76 10.43 17.47
CA LYS A 60 -25.32 9.48 18.50
C LYS A 60 -24.82 8.13 17.93
N GLY A 61 -23.69 7.64 18.44
CA GLY A 61 -23.55 6.20 18.75
C GLY A 61 -22.31 5.45 18.24
N SER A 62 -21.56 5.98 17.27
CA SER A 62 -20.31 5.38 16.77
C SER A 62 -19.34 6.51 16.43
N LEU A 63 -18.28 6.64 17.24
CA LEU A 63 -17.21 7.66 17.20
C LEU A 63 -16.78 8.01 15.76
N GLY A 64 -16.38 9.27 15.53
CA GLY A 64 -16.16 9.95 14.22
C GLY A 64 -15.37 9.27 13.09
N GLU A 65 -14.94 8.03 13.25
CA GLU A 65 -14.32 7.18 12.23
C GLU A 65 -15.24 6.93 11.02
N SER A 66 -16.58 6.94 11.18
CA SER A 66 -17.50 6.81 10.03
C SER A 66 -17.82 8.12 9.32
N ALA A 67 -17.45 9.28 9.88
CA ALA A 67 -17.98 10.56 9.42
C ALA A 67 -17.63 10.87 7.95
N LEU A 68 -16.41 10.53 7.50
CA LEU A 68 -16.01 10.66 6.10
C LEU A 68 -16.79 9.70 5.18
N TYR A 69 -16.99 8.46 5.63
CA TYR A 69 -17.78 7.47 4.89
C TYR A 69 -19.22 7.96 4.69
N ASP A 70 -19.85 8.40 5.77
CA ASP A 70 -21.25 8.86 5.75
C ASP A 70 -21.40 10.14 4.92
N TRP A 71 -20.42 11.05 4.98
CA TRP A 71 -20.41 12.26 4.15
C TRP A 71 -20.25 11.94 2.65
N LEU A 72 -19.36 11.01 2.28
CA LEU A 72 -19.23 10.56 0.89
C LEU A 72 -20.51 9.87 0.41
N ARG A 73 -21.15 9.08 1.27
CA ARG A 73 -22.42 8.40 0.94
C ARG A 73 -23.57 9.37 0.78
N LEU A 74 -23.60 10.45 1.55
CA LEU A 74 -24.61 11.51 1.45
C LEU A 74 -24.56 12.21 0.09
N HIS A 75 -23.38 12.45 -0.46
CA HIS A 75 -23.20 13.17 -1.72
C HIS A 75 -23.17 12.26 -2.96
N ASN A 76 -22.99 10.95 -2.78
CA ASN A 76 -22.97 9.97 -3.87
C ASN A 76 -24.07 8.94 -3.66
N THR A 77 -25.27 9.25 -4.16
CA THR A 77 -26.49 8.46 -3.89
C THR A 77 -26.50 7.11 -4.61
N SER A 78 -25.88 7.01 -5.79
CA SER A 78 -25.77 5.75 -6.50
C SER A 78 -24.57 4.93 -5.99
N ASP A 79 -24.74 3.61 -5.90
CA ASP A 79 -23.66 2.71 -5.48
C ASP A 79 -22.44 2.77 -6.42
N ARG A 80 -22.67 3.11 -7.69
CA ARG A 80 -21.59 3.30 -8.66
C ARG A 80 -20.78 4.56 -8.37
N GLU A 81 -21.43 5.71 -8.18
CA GLU A 81 -20.75 6.96 -7.85
C GLU A 81 -20.04 6.86 -6.50
N PHE A 82 -20.68 6.22 -5.53
CA PHE A 82 -20.10 6.03 -4.21
C PHE A 82 -18.80 5.21 -4.27
N ARG A 83 -18.78 4.09 -5.00
CA ARG A 83 -17.53 3.33 -5.23
C ARG A 83 -16.45 4.16 -5.92
N ILE A 84 -16.83 4.94 -6.94
CA ILE A 84 -15.87 5.81 -7.65
C ILE A 84 -15.28 6.83 -6.67
N ALA A 85 -16.10 7.41 -5.79
CA ALA A 85 -15.64 8.34 -4.76
C ALA A 85 -14.70 7.67 -3.75
N LEU A 86 -15.01 6.45 -3.29
CA LEU A 86 -14.10 5.70 -2.42
C LEU A 86 -12.76 5.38 -3.10
N GLU A 87 -12.78 5.00 -4.38
CA GLU A 87 -11.55 4.81 -5.14
C GLU A 87 -10.77 6.12 -5.29
N ASN A 88 -11.44 7.22 -5.65
CA ASN A 88 -10.81 8.55 -5.73
C ASN A 88 -10.13 8.90 -4.42
N LEU A 89 -10.78 8.64 -3.29
CA LEU A 89 -10.22 8.83 -1.96
C LEU A 89 -8.96 7.99 -1.75
N THR A 90 -8.99 6.70 -2.06
CA THR A 90 -7.84 5.79 -1.91
C THR A 90 -6.64 6.23 -2.73
N TYR A 91 -6.83 6.49 -4.03
CA TYR A 91 -5.75 6.85 -4.95
C TYR A 91 -5.13 8.21 -4.60
N SER A 92 -5.98 9.23 -4.41
CA SER A 92 -5.50 10.58 -4.10
C SER A 92 -4.83 10.64 -2.72
N CYS A 93 -5.38 9.96 -1.72
CA CYS A 93 -4.76 9.85 -0.41
C CYS A 93 -3.38 9.20 -0.47
N ALA A 94 -3.23 8.09 -1.21
CA ALA A 94 -1.93 7.42 -1.37
C ALA A 94 -0.87 8.35 -1.98
N ALA A 95 -1.23 9.09 -3.04
CA ALA A 95 -0.32 10.06 -3.64
C ALA A 95 0.05 11.21 -2.70
N TYR A 96 -0.92 11.79 -1.98
CA TYR A 96 -0.62 12.86 -1.03
C TYR A 96 0.22 12.38 0.17
N CYS A 97 0.01 11.16 0.67
CA CYS A 97 0.88 10.57 1.72
C CYS A 97 2.33 10.49 1.25
N VAL A 98 2.57 9.97 0.05
CA VAL A 98 3.92 9.85 -0.54
C VAL A 98 4.53 11.22 -0.83
N ALA A 99 3.76 12.11 -1.48
CA ALA A 99 4.26 13.41 -1.91
C ALA A 99 4.61 14.32 -0.70
N THR A 100 3.75 14.34 0.33
CA THR A 100 3.99 15.12 1.55
C THR A 100 5.15 14.57 2.37
N TYR A 101 5.33 13.24 2.40
CA TYR A 101 6.48 12.60 3.02
C TYR A 101 7.80 12.99 2.33
N ILE A 102 7.86 12.88 1.00
CA ILE A 102 9.07 13.18 0.22
C ILE A 102 9.44 14.67 0.34
N LEU A 103 8.46 15.56 0.22
CA LEU A 103 8.70 17.01 0.34
C LEU A 103 8.78 17.51 1.79
N GLY A 104 8.54 16.65 2.79
CA GLY A 104 8.57 17.03 4.20
C GLY A 104 7.60 18.17 4.53
N ILE A 105 6.36 18.06 4.08
CA ILE A 105 5.32 19.07 4.33
C ILE A 105 4.79 18.88 5.75
N GLY A 106 5.03 19.88 6.59
CA GLY A 106 4.66 19.88 8.01
C GLY A 106 3.26 20.43 8.28
N ASP A 107 2.88 20.48 9.56
CA ASP A 107 1.61 21.08 10.02
C ASP A 107 0.37 20.54 9.30
N ARG A 108 0.37 19.23 9.08
CA ARG A 108 -0.74 18.52 8.44
C ARG A 108 -1.73 18.10 9.52
N HIS A 109 -2.86 18.79 9.58
CA HIS A 109 -4.00 18.50 10.44
C HIS A 109 -5.29 18.53 9.61
N ASN A 110 -6.42 18.12 10.20
CA ASN A 110 -7.70 17.94 9.50
C ASN A 110 -8.28 19.23 8.88
N ASP A 111 -7.81 20.42 9.26
CA ASP A 111 -8.20 21.68 8.60
C ASP A 111 -7.41 21.94 7.30
N ASN A 112 -6.21 21.36 7.17
CA ASN A 112 -5.33 21.53 6.01
C ASN A 112 -5.50 20.41 4.97
N ILE A 113 -6.50 19.55 5.16
CA ILE A 113 -6.83 18.44 4.27
C ILE A 113 -8.30 18.57 3.91
N MET A 114 -8.58 18.62 2.61
CA MET A 114 -9.92 18.75 2.05
C MET A 114 -10.28 17.52 1.24
N VAL A 115 -11.58 17.25 1.13
CA VAL A 115 -12.13 16.17 0.31
C VAL A 115 -13.25 16.73 -0.56
N LYS A 116 -13.20 16.47 -1.87
CA LYS A 116 -14.28 16.79 -2.82
C LYS A 116 -15.41 15.77 -2.68
N GLN A 117 -16.64 16.17 -3.02
CA GLN A 117 -17.79 15.25 -3.10
C GLN A 117 -17.54 14.07 -4.04
N SER A 118 -16.73 14.28 -5.08
CA SER A 118 -16.24 13.23 -5.98
C SER A 118 -15.24 12.26 -5.33
N GLY A 119 -14.86 12.44 -4.07
CA GLY A 119 -13.93 11.60 -3.32
C GLY A 119 -12.46 11.98 -3.41
N HIS A 120 -12.08 12.96 -4.24
CA HIS A 120 -10.69 13.39 -4.34
C HIS A 120 -10.24 14.09 -3.05
N LEU A 121 -9.22 13.55 -2.38
CA LEU A 121 -8.53 14.18 -1.27
C LEU A 121 -7.42 15.08 -1.78
N PHE A 122 -7.28 16.26 -1.19
CA PHE A 122 -6.18 17.16 -1.50
C PHE A 122 -5.76 17.97 -0.28
N HIS A 123 -4.47 18.31 -0.24
CA HIS A 123 -3.90 19.13 0.82
C HIS A 123 -3.90 20.61 0.41
N ILE A 124 -4.07 21.51 1.38
CA ILE A 124 -4.01 22.96 1.20
C ILE A 124 -3.07 23.59 2.21
N ASP A 125 -2.71 24.86 2.02
CA ASP A 125 -1.81 25.62 2.91
C ASP A 125 -0.44 24.94 3.08
N PHE A 126 0.49 25.21 2.17
CA PHE A 126 1.83 24.61 2.18
C PHE A 126 2.89 25.50 2.81
N GLY A 127 2.50 26.33 3.79
CA GLY A 127 3.40 27.29 4.44
C GLY A 127 4.63 26.69 5.12
N LYS A 128 4.64 25.38 5.42
CA LYS A 128 5.78 24.65 6.00
C LYS A 128 6.13 23.43 5.16
N TYR A 129 7.32 23.44 4.55
CA TYR A 129 7.79 22.40 3.63
C TYR A 129 9.32 22.23 3.72
N LEU A 130 9.84 21.11 3.20
CA LEU A 130 11.26 20.76 3.15
C LEU A 130 11.96 20.71 4.51
N GLY A 131 11.26 20.25 5.54
CA GLY A 131 11.84 20.03 6.86
C GLY A 131 11.96 21.30 7.72
N ASP A 132 11.28 22.38 7.35
CA ASP A 132 11.04 23.57 8.20
C ASP A 132 10.11 23.21 9.38
N THR A 133 10.64 22.38 10.28
CA THR A 133 9.93 21.83 11.43
C THR A 133 10.12 22.76 12.63
N GLN A 134 9.02 23.16 13.26
CA GLN A 134 9.08 23.85 14.55
C GLN A 134 9.64 22.89 15.60
N LYS A 135 10.92 23.04 15.93
CA LYS A 135 11.53 22.44 17.11
C LYS A 135 10.98 23.17 18.34
N PHE A 136 10.17 22.50 19.15
CA PHE A 136 9.84 22.97 20.49
C PHE A 136 10.83 22.32 21.47
N GLY A 137 11.98 22.97 21.67
CA GLY A 137 13.10 22.40 22.42
C GLY A 137 13.84 21.31 21.63
N TRP A 138 14.09 20.15 22.25
CA TRP A 138 14.83 19.01 21.65
C TRP A 138 13.94 17.99 20.91
N PHE A 139 12.61 18.19 20.88
CA PHE A 139 11.66 17.25 20.29
C PHE A 139 11.04 17.82 19.00
N ASN A 140 11.00 16.99 17.96
CA ASN A 140 10.24 17.28 16.75
C ASN A 140 8.75 17.18 17.08
N ARG A 141 7.97 18.25 16.86
CA ARG A 141 6.53 18.28 17.16
C ARG A 141 5.70 17.52 16.12
N ASP A 142 6.23 17.30 14.92
CA ASP A 142 5.61 16.47 13.88
C ASP A 142 5.70 14.99 14.29
N ARG A 143 4.61 14.47 14.87
CA ARG A 143 4.54 13.12 15.46
C ARG A 143 4.36 12.00 14.43
N ALA A 144 3.93 12.30 13.20
CA ALA A 144 3.70 11.32 12.15
C ALA A 144 4.31 11.78 10.82
N PRO A 145 4.89 10.87 10.02
CA PRO A 145 5.59 11.20 8.77
C PRO A 145 4.69 11.74 7.66
N PHE A 146 3.38 11.47 7.74
CA PHE A 146 2.29 12.02 6.94
C PHE A 146 0.96 11.77 7.67
N VAL A 147 -0.13 12.37 7.19
CA VAL A 147 -1.48 12.16 7.77
C VAL A 147 -2.20 11.04 7.05
N PHE A 148 -2.40 9.93 7.75
CA PHE A 148 -3.32 8.87 7.35
C PHE A 148 -4.10 8.43 8.59
N THR A 149 -5.41 8.66 8.59
CA THR A 149 -6.25 8.51 9.80
C THR A 149 -7.10 7.24 9.75
N LYS A 150 -7.54 6.77 10.92
CA LYS A 150 -8.48 5.63 11.01
C LYS A 150 -9.79 5.89 10.27
N GLN A 151 -10.22 7.15 10.22
CA GLN A 151 -11.40 7.58 9.49
C GLN A 151 -11.23 7.38 7.97
N MET A 152 -10.05 7.74 7.43
CA MET A 152 -9.72 7.48 6.02
C MET A 152 -9.74 5.98 5.74
N LEU A 153 -9.09 5.19 6.59
CA LEU A 153 -9.07 3.73 6.44
C LEU A 153 -10.47 3.11 6.51
N TYR A 154 -11.30 3.56 7.44
CA TYR A 154 -12.70 3.11 7.57
C TYR A 154 -13.52 3.46 6.32
N ALA A 155 -13.35 4.65 5.77
CA ALA A 155 -14.01 5.03 4.53
C ALA A 155 -13.59 4.11 3.37
N MET A 156 -12.30 3.83 3.25
CA MET A 156 -11.74 2.95 2.21
C MET A 156 -12.16 1.47 2.35
N SER A 157 -12.52 1.01 3.55
CA SER A 157 -12.88 -0.39 3.79
C SER A 157 -14.34 -0.73 3.47
N ASP A 158 -15.13 0.24 3.00
CA ASP A 158 -16.56 0.09 2.69
C ASP A 158 -17.35 -0.72 3.74
N ARG A 159 -17.21 -0.33 5.02
CA ARG A 159 -17.81 -1.00 6.20
C ARG A 159 -17.33 -2.44 6.47
N GLY A 160 -16.30 -2.93 5.77
CA GLY A 160 -15.73 -4.28 5.90
C GLY A 160 -14.42 -4.38 6.69
N THR A 161 -13.82 -5.57 6.69
CA THR A 161 -12.52 -5.87 7.33
C THR A 161 -11.44 -4.95 6.80
N SER A 162 -10.85 -4.14 7.68
CA SER A 162 -9.85 -3.11 7.36
C SER A 162 -8.57 -3.65 6.71
N ASN A 163 -8.33 -4.97 6.73
CA ASN A 163 -7.10 -5.59 6.24
C ASN A 163 -6.95 -5.39 4.73
N ASP A 164 -7.94 -5.76 3.92
CA ASP A 164 -7.82 -5.74 2.45
C ASP A 164 -7.66 -4.31 1.90
N ALA A 165 -8.43 -3.37 2.45
CA ALA A 165 -8.34 -1.96 2.09
C ALA A 165 -6.98 -1.36 2.50
N LEU A 166 -6.47 -1.72 3.67
CA LEU A 166 -5.14 -1.28 4.11
C LEU A 166 -4.04 -1.88 3.23
N HIS A 167 -4.11 -3.18 2.90
CA HIS A 167 -3.15 -3.82 1.99
C HIS A 167 -3.12 -3.10 0.64
N ARG A 168 -4.29 -2.90 0.02
CA ARG A 168 -4.39 -2.13 -1.23
C ARG A 168 -3.83 -0.72 -1.09
N PHE A 169 -4.09 -0.04 0.03
CA PHE A 169 -3.57 1.31 0.27
C PHE A 169 -2.04 1.32 0.41
N VAL A 170 -1.47 0.38 1.16
CA VAL A 170 -0.03 0.20 1.30
C VAL A 170 0.61 -0.04 -0.07
N ASP A 171 0.00 -0.88 -0.90
CA ASP A 171 0.52 -1.17 -2.24
C ASP A 171 0.54 0.07 -3.14
N LEU A 172 -0.54 0.85 -3.11
CA LEU A 172 -0.61 2.10 -3.86
C LEU A 172 0.48 3.08 -3.40
N CYS A 173 0.69 3.20 -2.09
CA CYS A 173 1.75 4.04 -1.54
C CYS A 173 3.15 3.55 -1.91
N CYS A 174 3.41 2.25 -1.80
CA CYS A 174 4.69 1.65 -2.17
C CYS A 174 4.98 1.83 -3.66
N ASN A 175 3.99 1.61 -4.53
CA ASN A 175 4.13 1.85 -5.97
C ASN A 175 4.43 3.34 -6.24
N ALA A 176 3.62 4.26 -5.69
CA ALA A 176 3.86 5.69 -5.83
C ALA A 176 5.26 6.11 -5.37
N PHE A 177 5.71 5.63 -4.21
CA PHE A 177 7.03 5.93 -3.66
C PHE A 177 8.15 5.39 -4.55
N CYS A 178 8.07 4.12 -4.93
CA CYS A 178 9.11 3.48 -5.74
C CYS A 178 9.20 4.06 -7.15
N THR A 179 8.08 4.44 -7.77
CA THR A 179 8.10 5.15 -9.05
C THR A 179 8.83 6.48 -8.95
N LEU A 180 8.61 7.26 -7.87
CA LEU A 180 9.37 8.50 -7.65
C LEU A 180 10.84 8.24 -7.30
N GLN A 181 11.14 7.17 -6.58
CA GLN A 181 12.51 6.76 -6.27
C GLN A 181 13.32 6.44 -7.54
N GLN A 182 12.74 5.67 -8.46
CA GLN A 182 13.35 5.33 -9.76
C GLN A 182 13.55 6.55 -10.65
N ASN A 183 12.67 7.55 -10.55
CA ASN A 183 12.71 8.80 -11.32
C ASN A 183 13.24 9.98 -10.50
N SER A 184 14.00 9.70 -9.43
CA SER A 184 14.48 10.70 -8.47
C SER A 184 15.35 11.79 -9.10
N SER A 185 16.12 11.44 -10.15
CA SER A 185 16.99 12.36 -10.88
C SER A 185 16.24 13.58 -11.41
N LEU A 186 15.03 13.40 -11.95
CA LEU A 186 14.21 14.49 -12.49
C LEU A 186 13.75 15.44 -11.38
N LEU A 187 13.24 14.88 -10.27
CA LEU A 187 12.75 15.69 -9.15
C LEU A 187 13.89 16.45 -8.47
N LEU A 188 15.04 15.81 -8.27
CA LEU A 188 16.23 16.43 -7.68
C LEU A 188 16.83 17.52 -8.57
N LEU A 189 16.83 17.32 -9.89
CA LEU A 189 17.28 18.33 -10.85
C LEU A 189 16.39 19.57 -10.81
N LEU A 190 15.06 19.38 -10.80
CA LEU A 190 14.10 20.48 -10.67
C LEU A 190 14.31 21.26 -9.38
N LEU A 191 14.42 20.57 -8.24
CA LEU A 191 14.69 21.21 -6.95
C LEU A 191 16.03 21.97 -6.95
N SER A 192 17.07 21.38 -7.54
CA SER A 192 18.39 22.02 -7.65
C SER A 192 18.35 23.31 -8.46
N HIS A 193 17.57 23.35 -9.55
CA HIS A 193 17.36 24.58 -10.31
C HIS A 193 16.57 25.62 -9.51
N LEU A 194 15.56 25.19 -8.76
CA LEU A 194 14.77 26.07 -7.92
C LEU A 194 15.57 26.62 -6.72
N CYS A 195 16.68 26.02 -6.30
CA CYS A 195 17.58 26.62 -5.30
C CYS A 195 18.17 27.97 -5.73
N SER A 196 18.22 28.25 -7.04
CA SER A 196 18.64 29.55 -7.54
C SER A 196 17.52 30.60 -7.45
N SER A 197 16.30 30.21 -7.10
CA SER A 197 15.20 31.13 -6.80
C SER A 197 15.33 31.63 -5.36
N ASN A 198 15.07 32.93 -5.12
CA ASN A 198 15.08 33.55 -3.79
C ASN A 198 13.89 33.11 -2.90
N VAL A 199 13.44 31.86 -3.02
CA VAL A 199 12.32 31.32 -2.28
C VAL A 199 12.82 30.78 -0.94
N ALA A 200 12.20 31.25 0.14
CA ALA A 200 12.57 30.83 1.49
C ALA A 200 12.50 29.31 1.65
N ASN A 201 13.51 28.77 2.35
CA ASN A 201 13.70 27.35 2.69
C ASN A 201 14.00 26.41 1.51
N LEU A 202 14.25 26.94 0.30
CA LEU A 202 14.65 26.15 -0.86
C LEU A 202 16.15 26.31 -1.13
N ASN A 203 16.96 25.59 -0.36
CA ASN A 203 18.42 25.62 -0.43
C ASN A 203 19.00 24.23 -0.74
N HIS A 204 20.33 24.11 -0.80
CA HIS A 204 20.99 22.81 -1.03
C HIS A 204 20.67 21.78 0.05
N ASP A 205 20.42 22.19 1.30
CA ASP A 205 20.01 21.29 2.38
C ASP A 205 18.61 20.72 2.13
N ALA A 206 17.72 21.50 1.52
CA ALA A 206 16.39 21.05 1.14
C ALA A 206 16.43 20.02 0.00
N VAL A 207 17.33 20.18 -0.97
CA VAL A 207 17.58 19.17 -2.01
C VAL A 207 18.12 17.89 -1.37
N ARG A 208 19.07 18.02 -0.44
CA ARG A 208 19.62 16.89 0.31
C ARG A 208 18.55 16.18 1.14
N PHE A 209 17.65 16.92 1.78
CA PHE A 209 16.52 16.35 2.51
C PHE A 209 15.65 15.47 1.60
N VAL A 210 15.30 15.96 0.40
CA VAL A 210 14.52 15.18 -0.57
C VAL A 210 15.32 13.97 -1.08
N TYR A 211 16.62 14.12 -1.31
CA TYR A 211 17.50 13.01 -1.68
C TYR A 211 17.50 11.91 -0.61
N ASP A 212 17.67 12.29 0.66
CA ASP A 212 17.68 11.36 1.78
C ASP A 212 16.31 10.68 1.94
N ARG A 213 15.20 11.41 1.74
CA ARG A 213 13.83 10.85 1.77
C ARG A 213 13.55 9.86 0.64
N LEU A 214 14.01 10.14 -0.57
CA LEU A 214 13.87 9.24 -1.71
C LEU A 214 14.80 8.04 -1.60
N SER A 215 15.97 8.20 -0.98
CA SER A 215 16.98 7.14 -0.81
C SER A 215 17.22 6.34 -2.10
N PRO A 216 17.65 6.98 -3.20
CA PRO A 216 17.65 6.37 -4.54
C PRO A 216 18.60 5.17 -4.70
N LEU A 217 19.55 5.00 -3.77
CA LEU A 217 20.51 3.89 -3.76
C LEU A 217 20.00 2.67 -2.99
N THR A 218 18.82 2.75 -2.38
CA THR A 218 18.26 1.69 -1.54
C THR A 218 17.48 0.69 -2.37
N ASN A 219 17.59 -0.60 -2.01
CA ASN A 219 16.85 -1.67 -2.68
C ASN A 219 15.33 -1.52 -2.47
N TYR A 220 14.56 -1.84 -3.51
CA TYR A 220 13.10 -1.84 -3.54
C TYR A 220 12.46 -2.52 -2.30
N ALA A 221 12.97 -3.70 -1.91
CA ALA A 221 12.44 -4.42 -0.74
C ALA A 221 12.61 -3.65 0.58
N HIS A 222 13.73 -2.94 0.74
CA HIS A 222 13.97 -2.12 1.93
C HIS A 222 13.13 -0.84 1.90
N SER A 223 12.99 -0.21 0.73
CA SER A 223 12.11 0.94 0.51
C SER A 223 10.65 0.63 0.88
N ILE A 224 10.14 -0.51 0.44
CA ILE A 224 8.79 -0.98 0.78
C ILE A 224 8.64 -1.19 2.29
N ALA A 225 9.58 -1.91 2.90
CA ALA A 225 9.52 -2.22 4.33
C ALA A 225 9.50 -0.93 5.17
N HIS A 226 10.40 0.00 4.85
CA HIS A 226 10.46 1.30 5.52
C HIS A 226 9.18 2.11 5.32
N PHE A 227 8.66 2.23 4.09
CA PHE A 227 7.44 3.00 3.86
C PHE A 227 6.21 2.36 4.52
N THR A 228 6.15 1.02 4.56
CA THR A 228 5.11 0.27 5.27
C THR A 228 5.13 0.56 6.77
N GLU A 229 6.31 0.62 7.38
CA GLU A 229 6.48 1.00 8.79
C GLU A 229 5.93 2.41 9.04
N LEU A 230 6.21 3.38 8.17
CA LEU A 230 5.67 4.73 8.27
C LEU A 230 4.14 4.77 8.22
N ILE A 231 3.51 3.93 7.39
CA ILE A 231 2.03 3.81 7.32
C ILE A 231 1.49 3.26 8.64
N VAL A 232 2.10 2.21 9.19
CA VAL A 232 1.67 1.58 10.45
C VAL A 232 1.83 2.57 11.62
N ASP A 233 2.94 3.30 11.67
CA ASP A 233 3.21 4.33 12.67
C ASP A 233 2.18 5.46 12.60
N SER A 234 1.83 5.90 11.38
CA SER A 234 0.83 6.96 11.18
C SER A 234 -0.56 6.59 11.73
N LEU A 235 -0.91 5.31 11.71
CA LEU A 235 -2.18 4.79 12.25
C LEU A 235 -2.18 4.60 13.78
N ASN A 236 -1.04 4.78 14.46
CA ASN A 236 -0.84 4.45 15.88
C ASN A 236 -1.37 3.04 16.23
N SER A 237 -1.20 2.06 15.35
CA SER A 237 -1.87 0.75 15.45
C SER A 237 -0.88 -0.40 15.29
N THR A 238 -0.89 -1.34 16.23
CA THR A 238 -0.06 -2.56 16.19
C THR A 238 -0.73 -3.63 15.32
N TRP A 239 -0.54 -3.57 14.01
CA TRP A 239 -1.10 -4.55 13.07
C TRP A 239 -0.21 -5.79 12.92
N THR A 240 -0.68 -6.93 13.42
CA THR A 240 0.10 -8.17 13.55
C THR A 240 0.57 -8.78 12.22
N THR A 241 -0.25 -8.71 11.17
CA THR A 241 0.12 -9.19 9.82
C THR A 241 1.26 -8.38 9.22
N PHE A 242 1.23 -7.05 9.39
CA PHE A 242 2.30 -6.17 8.91
C PHE A 242 3.57 -6.28 9.74
N ASN A 243 3.46 -6.50 11.06
CA ASN A 243 4.63 -6.84 11.89
C ASN A 243 5.35 -8.09 11.36
N PHE A 244 4.60 -9.13 10.96
CA PHE A 244 5.19 -10.32 10.34
C PHE A 244 5.86 -10.00 9.00
N LEU A 245 5.24 -9.15 8.17
CA LEU A 245 5.81 -8.72 6.89
C LEU A 245 7.09 -7.90 7.08
N ILE A 246 7.07 -6.87 7.93
CA ILE A 246 8.24 -6.05 8.28
C ILE A 246 9.37 -6.95 8.82
N HIS A 247 9.07 -7.90 9.71
CA HIS A 247 10.05 -8.88 10.19
C HIS A 247 10.56 -9.81 9.10
N THR A 248 9.73 -10.19 8.13
CA THR A 248 10.14 -11.02 6.98
C THR A 248 11.03 -10.23 6.03
N PHE A 249 10.70 -8.97 5.77
CA PHE A 249 11.53 -8.04 4.99
C PHE A 249 12.89 -7.84 5.65
N ALA A 250 12.93 -7.54 6.95
CA ALA A 250 14.17 -7.37 7.72
C ALA A 250 15.03 -8.64 7.79
N GLN A 251 14.41 -9.83 7.81
CA GLN A 251 15.14 -11.10 7.73
C GLN A 251 15.71 -11.35 6.32
N THR A 252 14.98 -10.98 5.26
CA THR A 252 15.41 -11.13 3.85
C THR A 252 16.58 -10.20 3.52
N THR A 253 16.65 -9.02 4.13
CA THR A 253 17.77 -8.08 3.95
C THR A 253 19.03 -8.50 4.71
N ASN A 254 18.90 -9.26 5.80
CA ASN A 254 20.05 -9.72 6.58
C ASN A 254 20.71 -10.99 5.99
N SER A 255 20.01 -11.71 5.11
CA SER A 255 20.52 -12.92 4.45
C SER A 255 21.26 -12.66 3.14
N THR A 256 21.37 -11.41 2.66
CA THR A 256 22.05 -11.08 1.39
C THR A 256 23.57 -10.90 1.49
N ASN A 257 24.23 -11.39 2.55
CA ASN A 257 25.70 -11.34 2.71
C ASN A 257 26.44 -12.64 2.28
N SER A 258 25.80 -13.53 1.53
CA SER A 258 26.47 -14.67 0.89
C SER A 258 26.30 -14.60 -0.63
N SER A 259 27.44 -14.70 -1.30
CA SER A 259 27.72 -14.36 -2.70
C SER A 259 27.02 -15.20 -3.77
N ASN A 260 26.78 -14.51 -4.90
CA ASN A 260 26.61 -14.99 -6.27
C ASN A 260 25.41 -15.89 -6.61
N THR A 261 24.28 -15.26 -6.93
CA THR A 261 23.63 -15.36 -8.25
C THR A 261 22.50 -14.32 -8.31
N ILE A 262 22.55 -13.46 -9.32
CA ILE A 262 21.48 -12.52 -9.65
C ILE A 262 20.33 -13.36 -10.18
N SER A 263 19.36 -13.70 -9.33
CA SER A 263 18.02 -14.08 -9.78
C SER A 263 17.13 -12.85 -9.67
N ILE A 264 16.77 -12.34 -10.84
CA ILE A 264 15.69 -11.38 -11.08
C ILE A 264 14.46 -11.81 -10.29
N GLY A 265 13.89 -10.90 -9.50
CA GLY A 265 12.52 -10.99 -9.00
C GLY A 265 12.30 -11.85 -7.75
N THR A 266 12.70 -11.36 -6.58
CA THR A 266 11.85 -11.52 -5.39
C THR A 266 10.72 -10.50 -5.48
N THR A 267 9.82 -10.74 -6.43
CA THR A 267 8.62 -9.92 -6.66
C THR A 267 7.60 -10.26 -5.59
N LEU A 268 7.71 -9.57 -4.45
CA LEU A 268 6.69 -9.57 -3.42
C LEU A 268 5.58 -8.64 -3.90
N SER A 269 4.53 -9.19 -4.53
CA SER A 269 3.41 -8.40 -5.02
C SER A 269 2.14 -8.72 -4.24
N PHE A 270 1.68 -7.74 -3.47
CA PHE A 270 0.28 -7.66 -3.04
C PHE A 270 -0.62 -7.04 -4.15
N ILE A 271 -0.05 -6.73 -5.31
CA ILE A 271 -0.75 -6.29 -6.51
C ILE A 271 -1.60 -7.47 -7.05
N PRO A 272 -2.94 -7.35 -7.15
CA PRO A 272 -3.80 -8.37 -7.76
C PRO A 272 -3.59 -8.59 -9.28
N LYS A 273 -2.44 -8.18 -9.84
CA LYS A 273 -2.18 -8.13 -11.30
C LYS A 273 -0.72 -8.37 -11.71
N THR A 274 0.03 -9.19 -10.99
CA THR A 274 1.39 -9.57 -11.44
C THR A 274 1.67 -11.06 -11.47
N TYR A 275 0.71 -11.90 -11.10
CA TYR A 275 0.85 -13.36 -11.22
C TYR A 275 0.19 -13.83 -12.51
N THR A 276 0.97 -14.00 -13.57
CA THR A 276 0.50 -14.62 -14.80
C THR A 276 1.22 -15.96 -15.00
N ILE A 277 0.61 -16.88 -15.73
CA ILE A 277 1.26 -18.13 -16.13
C ILE A 277 2.60 -17.87 -16.84
N ALA A 278 2.72 -16.74 -17.55
CA ALA A 278 3.93 -16.32 -18.24
C ALA A 278 5.05 -15.83 -17.30
N THR A 279 4.72 -15.21 -16.16
CA THR A 279 5.69 -14.67 -15.20
C THR A 279 6.07 -15.66 -14.11
N ASP A 280 5.07 -16.37 -13.57
CA ASP A 280 5.18 -17.18 -12.35
C ASP A 280 4.75 -18.63 -12.57
N GLY A 281 4.72 -19.08 -13.83
CA GLY A 281 4.41 -20.44 -14.22
C GLY A 281 3.02 -20.94 -13.82
N LYS A 282 2.66 -22.11 -14.34
CA LYS A 282 1.46 -22.83 -13.91
C LYS A 282 1.77 -23.62 -12.64
N ILE A 283 0.95 -23.47 -11.60
CA ILE A 283 1.08 -24.32 -10.40
C ILE A 283 0.59 -25.72 -10.75
N ILE A 284 1.43 -26.73 -10.55
CA ILE A 284 1.09 -28.14 -10.82
C ILE A 284 0.64 -28.81 -9.53
N SER A 285 1.30 -28.51 -8.41
CA SER A 285 0.99 -29.12 -7.12
C SER A 285 1.32 -28.18 -5.98
N ALA A 286 0.57 -28.28 -4.89
CA ALA A 286 0.90 -27.66 -3.62
C ALA A 286 0.58 -28.60 -2.47
N HIS A 287 1.52 -28.78 -1.54
CA HIS A 287 1.32 -29.58 -0.33
C HIS A 287 2.09 -29.01 0.85
N VAL A 288 1.51 -29.11 2.03
CA VAL A 288 2.13 -28.74 3.29
C VAL A 288 3.12 -29.81 3.72
N VAL A 289 4.39 -29.43 3.84
CA VAL A 289 5.49 -30.32 4.22
C VAL A 289 5.73 -30.31 5.72
N SER A 290 5.60 -29.15 6.36
CA SER A 290 5.83 -29.00 7.79
C SER A 290 5.06 -27.81 8.36
N TYR A 291 5.05 -27.67 9.68
CA TYR A 291 4.56 -26.48 10.36
C TYR A 291 5.57 -26.01 11.41
N GLU A 292 5.63 -24.70 11.61
CA GLU A 292 6.49 -24.02 12.57
C GLU A 292 5.63 -23.25 13.57
N LYS A 293 5.99 -23.33 14.86
CA LYS A 293 5.36 -22.53 15.91
C LYS A 293 6.08 -21.19 16.01
N ARG A 294 5.34 -20.08 15.92
CA ARG A 294 5.85 -18.72 16.15
C ARG A 294 5.17 -18.13 17.39
N THR A 295 5.93 -17.39 18.19
CA THR A 295 5.47 -16.89 19.51
C THR A 295 5.62 -15.38 19.69
N HIS A 296 5.77 -14.62 18.59
CA HIS A 296 5.79 -13.16 18.62
C HIS A 296 4.91 -12.64 17.47
N PRO A 297 3.87 -11.81 17.74
CA PRO A 297 3.39 -11.26 19.03
C PRO A 297 2.35 -12.14 19.76
N THR A 298 1.77 -13.16 19.11
CA THR A 298 0.88 -14.18 19.71
C THR A 298 1.31 -15.57 19.27
N LYS A 299 1.00 -16.62 20.03
CA LYS A 299 1.28 -18.02 19.65
C LYS A 299 0.46 -18.36 18.41
N HIS A 300 1.11 -18.56 17.26
CA HIS A 300 0.47 -19.01 16.02
C HIS A 300 1.31 -20.05 15.28
N TYR A 301 0.66 -20.82 14.40
CA TYR A 301 1.31 -21.83 13.58
C TYR A 301 1.37 -21.41 12.11
N LEU A 302 2.57 -21.47 11.53
CA LEU A 302 2.80 -21.29 10.10
C LEU A 302 3.01 -22.66 9.45
N TYR A 303 2.35 -22.87 8.31
CA TYR A 303 2.45 -24.08 7.50
C TYR A 303 3.37 -23.81 6.32
N LYS A 304 4.41 -24.63 6.17
CA LYS A 304 5.35 -24.59 5.05
C LYS A 304 4.78 -25.38 3.89
N VAL A 305 4.31 -24.67 2.88
CA VAL A 305 3.77 -25.20 1.64
C VAL A 305 4.88 -25.33 0.62
N LYS A 306 5.08 -26.53 0.09
CA LYS A 306 5.89 -26.76 -1.11
C LYS A 306 4.98 -26.61 -2.31
N VAL A 307 5.32 -25.70 -3.21
CA VAL A 307 4.58 -25.43 -4.45
C VAL A 307 5.49 -25.76 -5.63
N GLU A 308 5.00 -26.64 -6.49
CA GLU A 308 5.68 -27.05 -7.72
C GLU A 308 5.02 -26.34 -8.90
N ARG A 309 5.85 -25.74 -9.74
CA ARG A 309 5.39 -24.91 -10.84
C ARG A 309 6.08 -25.28 -12.14
N GLU A 310 5.34 -25.09 -13.23
CA GLU A 310 5.75 -25.28 -14.62
C GLU A 310 6.00 -23.91 -15.25
N ILE A 311 7.23 -23.60 -15.65
CA ILE A 311 7.52 -22.45 -16.53
C ILE A 311 7.79 -22.96 -17.93
N PHE A 312 7.10 -22.34 -18.89
CA PHE A 312 7.41 -22.45 -20.32
C PHE A 312 8.58 -21.51 -20.63
N ASP A 313 9.72 -22.08 -21.02
CA ASP A 313 10.91 -21.32 -21.40
C ASP A 313 11.06 -21.36 -22.93
N ASP A 314 10.57 -20.32 -23.62
CA ASP A 314 10.60 -20.22 -25.09
C ASP A 314 12.04 -20.16 -25.66
N ASN A 315 13.06 -19.99 -24.81
CA ASN A 315 14.43 -19.72 -25.21
C ASN A 315 15.34 -20.96 -25.28
N ILE A 316 14.85 -22.16 -24.95
CA ILE A 316 15.66 -23.39 -24.95
C ILE A 316 14.99 -24.46 -25.82
N ILE A 317 15.44 -24.57 -27.07
CA ILE A 317 15.04 -25.62 -28.01
C ILE A 317 16.11 -26.71 -28.01
N ILE A 318 15.77 -27.90 -27.54
CA ILE A 318 16.56 -29.12 -27.75
C ILE A 318 15.65 -30.13 -28.44
N ASN A 319 16.07 -30.67 -29.58
CA ASN A 319 15.32 -31.67 -30.36
C ASN A 319 13.88 -31.25 -30.77
N ASN A 320 13.66 -29.99 -31.16
CA ASN A 320 12.34 -29.48 -31.59
C ASN A 320 11.20 -29.68 -30.58
N GLN A 321 11.53 -29.79 -29.29
CA GLN A 321 10.55 -29.84 -28.20
C GLN A 321 10.81 -28.70 -27.22
N ASN A 322 9.76 -27.95 -26.88
CA ASN A 322 9.81 -26.93 -25.82
C ASN A 322 10.11 -27.64 -24.50
N ILE A 323 11.11 -27.15 -23.76
CA ILE A 323 11.45 -27.72 -22.45
C ILE A 323 10.66 -26.98 -21.37
N THR A 324 9.78 -27.72 -20.71
CA THR A 324 9.21 -27.34 -19.42
C THR A 324 10.30 -27.37 -18.35
N ARG A 325 10.47 -26.27 -17.60
CA ARG A 325 11.25 -26.28 -16.35
C ARG A 325 10.31 -26.39 -15.15
N LEU A 326 10.57 -27.40 -14.32
CA LEU A 326 9.96 -27.55 -13.01
C LEU A 326 10.78 -26.80 -11.97
N TYR A 327 10.12 -25.97 -11.17
CA TYR A 327 10.75 -25.27 -10.07
C TYR A 327 9.89 -25.39 -8.81
N ILE A 328 10.59 -25.48 -7.69
CA ILE A 328 10.01 -25.75 -6.39
C ILE A 328 10.20 -24.51 -5.53
N THR A 329 9.10 -24.00 -5.00
CA THR A 329 9.09 -22.85 -4.10
C THR A 329 8.50 -23.25 -2.75
N TYR A 330 8.95 -22.60 -1.69
CA TYR A 330 8.43 -22.82 -0.34
C TYR A 330 7.78 -21.54 0.18
N HIS A 331 6.51 -21.64 0.56
CA HIS A 331 5.73 -20.53 1.08
C HIS A 331 5.24 -20.84 2.49
N TYR A 332 5.27 -19.85 3.36
CA TYR A 332 4.73 -19.96 4.72
C TYR A 332 3.36 -19.29 4.78
N ARG A 333 2.35 -20.02 5.23
CA ARG A 333 0.96 -19.54 5.34
C ARG A 333 0.34 -19.92 6.67
N THR A 334 -0.57 -19.10 7.16
CA THR A 334 -1.42 -19.36 8.33
C THR A 334 -2.64 -20.18 7.93
N TYR A 335 -3.29 -20.83 8.90
CA TYR A 335 -4.55 -21.55 8.63
C TYR A 335 -5.65 -20.63 8.09
N ASN A 336 -5.70 -19.39 8.57
CA ASN A 336 -6.73 -18.42 8.17
C ASN A 336 -6.62 -18.04 6.69
N GLU A 337 -5.40 -17.98 6.14
CA GLU A 337 -5.21 -17.71 4.71
C GLU A 337 -5.75 -18.86 3.83
N PHE A 338 -5.62 -20.11 4.26
CA PHE A 338 -6.26 -21.24 3.56
C PHE A 338 -7.79 -21.19 3.66
N TYR A 339 -8.31 -20.77 4.82
CA TYR A 339 -9.74 -20.61 5.01
C TYR A 339 -10.30 -19.45 4.18
N GLU A 340 -9.56 -18.36 4.04
CA GLU A 340 -9.93 -17.25 3.16
C GLU A 340 -9.98 -17.68 1.68
N LEU A 341 -8.98 -18.46 1.23
CA LEU A 341 -8.99 -19.05 -0.11
C LEU A 341 -10.22 -19.93 -0.32
N TYR A 342 -10.52 -20.79 0.65
CA TYR A 342 -11.71 -21.64 0.65
C TYR A 342 -13.02 -20.82 0.53
N GLU A 343 -13.18 -19.77 1.34
CA GLU A 343 -14.37 -18.91 1.29
C GLU A 343 -14.51 -18.18 -0.05
N ARG A 344 -13.40 -17.69 -0.63
CA ARG A 344 -13.41 -17.04 -1.94
C ARG A 344 -13.78 -18.01 -3.06
N LEU A 345 -13.22 -19.21 -3.05
CA LEU A 345 -13.55 -20.26 -4.03
C LEU A 345 -15.02 -20.68 -3.94
N ASN A 346 -15.57 -20.86 -2.73
CA ASN A 346 -16.99 -21.20 -2.57
C ASN A 346 -17.93 -20.06 -2.99
N LYS A 347 -17.53 -18.79 -2.82
CA LYS A 347 -18.31 -17.65 -3.32
C LYS A 347 -18.30 -17.60 -4.85
N GLN A 348 -17.17 -17.90 -5.47
CA GLN A 348 -17.01 -17.83 -6.93
C GLN A 348 -17.59 -19.06 -7.64
N PHE A 349 -17.49 -20.23 -7.01
CA PHE A 349 -17.93 -21.52 -7.56
C PHE A 349 -18.81 -22.29 -6.54
N PRO A 350 -20.06 -21.84 -6.28
CA PRO A 350 -20.92 -22.39 -5.24
C PRO A 350 -21.39 -23.83 -5.49
N LEU A 351 -21.18 -24.37 -6.70
CA LEU A 351 -21.51 -25.76 -7.05
C LEU A 351 -20.41 -26.76 -6.67
N ILE A 352 -19.24 -26.28 -6.23
CA ILE A 352 -18.09 -27.11 -5.91
C ILE A 352 -18.14 -27.46 -4.42
N ASN A 353 -18.15 -28.76 -4.13
CA ASN A 353 -18.11 -29.26 -2.77
C ASN A 353 -16.65 -29.40 -2.29
N LEU A 354 -15.99 -28.27 -2.05
CA LEU A 354 -14.75 -28.25 -1.27
C LEU A 354 -15.11 -28.30 0.22
N ASP A 355 -14.34 -29.05 1.00
CA ASP A 355 -14.48 -29.07 2.46
C ASP A 355 -13.14 -28.67 3.09
N LEU A 356 -13.16 -27.61 3.88
CA LEU A 356 -12.06 -27.21 4.75
C LEU A 356 -12.67 -26.87 6.11
N LYS A 357 -12.39 -27.72 7.10
CA LYS A 357 -13.04 -27.65 8.42
C LYS A 357 -12.67 -26.34 9.14
N PHE A 358 -13.65 -25.46 9.33
CA PHE A 358 -13.43 -24.29 10.19
C PHE A 358 -13.38 -24.74 11.65
N SER A 359 -12.28 -24.43 12.35
CA SER A 359 -12.19 -24.62 13.80
C SER A 359 -11.63 -23.38 14.45
N ARG A 360 -12.49 -22.69 15.21
CA ARG A 360 -12.17 -21.51 16.04
C ARG A 360 -11.40 -21.87 17.32
N GLN A 361 -10.88 -23.09 17.41
CA GLN A 361 -10.18 -23.61 18.59
C GLN A 361 -8.82 -22.94 18.80
N THR A 362 -8.40 -22.90 20.07
CA THR A 362 -7.08 -22.45 20.51
C THR A 362 -5.98 -23.17 19.75
N GLU A 363 -4.98 -22.41 19.29
CA GLU A 363 -3.85 -22.91 18.52
C GLU A 363 -2.97 -23.80 19.40
N ASP A 364 -3.28 -25.09 19.42
CA ASP A 364 -2.50 -26.13 20.10
C ASP A 364 -1.82 -27.06 19.10
N LYS A 365 -0.72 -27.69 19.54
CA LYS A 365 0.13 -28.53 18.69
C LYS A 365 -0.66 -29.67 18.03
N ILE A 366 -1.64 -30.22 18.72
CA ILE A 366 -2.53 -31.28 18.22
C ILE A 366 -3.42 -30.75 17.09
N VAL A 367 -3.98 -29.55 17.26
CA VAL A 367 -4.80 -28.89 16.23
C VAL A 367 -3.94 -28.54 15.03
N ALA A 368 -2.73 -28.05 15.25
CA ALA A 368 -1.80 -27.72 14.18
C ALA A 368 -1.46 -28.94 13.32
N GLN A 369 -1.18 -30.08 13.95
CA GLN A 369 -0.91 -31.35 13.24
C GLN A 369 -2.12 -31.83 12.43
N ARG A 370 -3.33 -31.77 12.98
CA ARG A 370 -4.55 -32.18 12.25
C ARG A 370 -4.78 -31.32 11.01
N ARG A 371 -4.61 -30.00 11.15
CA ARG A 371 -4.74 -29.05 10.05
C ARG A 371 -3.76 -29.30 8.90
N VAL A 372 -2.60 -29.92 9.13
CA VAL A 372 -1.72 -30.33 8.01
C VAL A 372 -2.45 -31.31 7.09
N SER A 373 -3.13 -32.30 7.66
CA SER A 373 -3.94 -33.26 6.90
C SER A 373 -5.10 -32.54 6.22
N ASP A 374 -5.86 -31.74 6.97
CA ASP A 374 -7.03 -31.04 6.43
C ASP A 374 -6.66 -30.10 5.26
N ILE A 375 -5.53 -29.39 5.35
CA ILE A 375 -5.03 -28.52 4.26
C ILE A 375 -4.57 -29.36 3.06
N ASN A 376 -3.86 -30.47 3.28
CA ASN A 376 -3.41 -31.32 2.18
C ASN A 376 -4.59 -31.97 1.46
N ASP A 377 -5.58 -32.47 2.20
CA ASP A 377 -6.82 -33.02 1.62
C ASP A 377 -7.58 -31.93 0.82
N PHE A 378 -7.64 -30.71 1.34
CA PHE A 378 -8.23 -29.57 0.63
C PHE A 378 -7.48 -29.22 -0.66
N LEU A 379 -6.15 -29.11 -0.62
CA LEU A 379 -5.33 -28.79 -1.79
C LEU A 379 -5.38 -29.93 -2.83
N GLU A 380 -5.30 -31.19 -2.41
CA GLU A 380 -5.42 -32.33 -3.32
C GLU A 380 -6.79 -32.38 -4.01
N ASN A 381 -7.86 -32.09 -3.27
CA ASN A 381 -9.19 -32.00 -3.86
C ASN A 381 -9.29 -30.83 -4.83
N LEU A 382 -8.71 -29.67 -4.49
CA LEU A 382 -8.68 -28.50 -5.37
C LEU A 382 -8.02 -28.83 -6.72
N PHE A 383 -6.83 -29.45 -6.71
CA PHE A 383 -6.12 -29.83 -7.95
C PHE A 383 -6.78 -30.97 -8.74
N ARG A 384 -7.79 -31.67 -8.18
CA ARG A 384 -8.59 -32.68 -8.90
C ARG A 384 -9.82 -32.08 -9.60
N LEU A 385 -10.13 -30.82 -9.36
CA LEU A 385 -11.26 -30.14 -9.99
C LEU A 385 -10.94 -29.77 -11.45
N THR A 386 -11.93 -29.22 -12.14
CA THR A 386 -11.77 -28.78 -13.54
C THR A 386 -10.70 -27.69 -13.66
N ASN A 387 -10.02 -27.64 -14.80
CA ASN A 387 -8.95 -26.66 -15.06
C ASN A 387 -9.41 -25.21 -14.83
N GLU A 388 -10.69 -24.89 -15.06
CA GLU A 388 -11.27 -23.55 -14.81
C GLU A 388 -11.27 -23.11 -13.34
N VAL A 389 -11.16 -24.06 -12.41
CA VAL A 389 -11.15 -23.81 -10.96
C VAL A 389 -9.72 -23.85 -10.42
N VAL A 390 -8.86 -24.62 -11.07
CA VAL A 390 -7.45 -24.79 -10.72
C VAL A 390 -6.60 -23.62 -11.23
N GLU A 391 -6.94 -23.07 -12.40
CA GLU A 391 -6.36 -21.84 -12.96
C GLU A 391 -6.97 -20.59 -12.31
#